data_AF-A0A085YZF2-F1
#
_entry.id   AF-A0A085YZF2-F1
#
_cell.length_a   1.000
_cell.length_b   1.000
_cell.length_c   1.000
_cell.angle_alpha   90.00
_cell.angle_beta   90.00
_cell.angle_gamma   90.00
#
_symmetry.space_group_name_H-M   'P 1'
#
loop_
_entity.id
_entity.type
_entity.pdbx_description
1 polymer ?
#
loop_
_entity_poly.entity_id
_entity_poly.type
_entity_poly.pdbx_seq_one_letter_code
_entity_poly.pdbx_strand_id
1 'polypeptide(L)'
;MISLLNDAPENVAAFSASGDISLTDFENIIIPHVEKKMERFNELNYLLYLNNDLPKTDVDVWLSQSLLKLNKISSCNRAAIISDDFGLQKITALHTNKFRIFSTDNVYNAMYWCNNGN
;
A
#
# COMPACT_ATOMS: atom_id res chain seq x y z
N MET A 1 -5.04 -3.24 -12.59
CA MET A 1 -4.57 -1.89 -12.89
C MET A 1 -4.28 -1.17 -11.60
N ILE A 2 -3.23 -0.35 -11.60
CA ILE A 2 -2.84 0.46 -10.44
C ILE A 2 -3.02 1.95 -10.79
N SER A 3 -3.49 2.72 -9.82
CA SER A 3 -3.68 4.17 -9.95
C SER A 3 -3.25 4.90 -8.68
N LEU A 4 -2.96 6.20 -8.80
CA LEU A 4 -2.65 7.06 -7.66
C LEU A 4 -3.92 7.48 -6.93
N LEU A 5 -3.87 7.48 -5.60
CA LEU A 5 -4.92 8.02 -4.75
C LEU A 5 -4.58 9.47 -4.39
N ASN A 6 -5.16 10.43 -5.11
CA ASN A 6 -4.76 11.83 -5.04
C ASN A 6 -5.15 12.55 -3.73
N ASP A 7 -6.12 12.01 -2.98
CA ASP A 7 -6.60 12.61 -1.73
C ASP A 7 -5.71 12.30 -0.52
N ALA A 8 -4.57 11.64 -0.74
CA ALA A 8 -3.64 11.28 0.33
C ALA A 8 -2.75 12.47 0.74
N PRO A 9 -2.33 12.53 2.02
CA PRO A 9 -1.36 13.51 2.49
C PRO A 9 -0.06 13.47 1.67
N GLU A 10 0.63 14.60 1.60
CA GLU A 10 1.76 14.77 0.69
C GLU A 10 2.96 13.86 1.00
N ASN A 11 3.13 13.44 2.25
CA ASN A 11 4.15 12.47 2.67
C ASN A 11 3.73 11.01 2.52
N VAL A 12 2.50 10.74 2.05
CA VAL A 12 1.97 9.38 1.82
C VAL A 12 1.98 9.08 0.33
N ALA A 13 2.60 7.95 -0.04
CA ALA A 13 2.51 7.33 -1.35
C ALA A 13 1.29 6.40 -1.35
N ALA A 14 0.18 6.87 -1.90
CA ALA A 14 -1.10 6.17 -1.86
C ALA A 14 -1.52 5.68 -3.25
N PHE A 15 -1.91 4.41 -3.31
CA PHE A 15 -2.28 3.73 -4.55
C PHE A 15 -3.58 2.96 -4.38
N SER A 16 -4.32 2.81 -5.49
CA SER A 16 -5.49 1.94 -5.60
C SER A 16 -5.26 0.89 -6.68
N ALA A 17 -5.56 -0.36 -6.37
CA ALA A 17 -5.44 -1.50 -7.26
C ALA A 17 -6.83 -2.11 -7.51
N SER A 18 -7.21 -2.28 -8.77
CA SER A 18 -8.49 -2.85 -9.22
C SER A 18 -8.31 -3.66 -10.50
N GLY A 19 -9.22 -4.60 -10.80
CA GLY A 19 -9.13 -5.48 -11.98
C GLY A 19 -7.80 -6.23 -12.14
N ASP A 20 -7.22 -6.23 -13.35
CA ASP A 20 -6.01 -7.02 -13.64
C ASP A 20 -4.73 -6.31 -13.20
N ILE A 21 -4.16 -6.70 -12.06
CA ILE A 21 -2.92 -6.13 -11.52
C ILE A 21 -1.69 -6.84 -12.11
N SER A 22 -0.64 -6.07 -12.41
CA SER A 22 0.61 -6.60 -12.98
C SER A 22 1.84 -6.05 -12.26
N LEU A 23 2.95 -6.77 -12.35
CA LEU A 23 4.24 -6.26 -11.87
C LEU A 23 4.75 -5.09 -12.72
N THR A 24 4.32 -5.01 -13.99
CA THR A 24 4.65 -3.88 -14.87
C THR A 24 4.00 -2.59 -14.40
N ASP A 25 2.74 -2.64 -13.94
CA ASP A 25 2.07 -1.49 -13.33
C ASP A 25 2.81 -1.04 -12.06
N PHE A 26 3.27 -2.00 -11.25
CA PHE A 26 4.06 -1.69 -10.06
C PHE A 26 5.36 -0.96 -10.43
N GLU A 27 6.10 -1.47 -11.42
CA GLU A 27 7.38 -0.88 -11.85
C GLU A 27 7.22 0.49 -12.51
N ASN A 28 6.14 0.71 -13.26
CA ASN A 28 5.93 1.95 -14.00
C ASN A 28 5.23 3.04 -13.19
N ILE A 29 4.45 2.66 -12.17
CA ILE A 29 3.60 3.61 -11.41
C ILE A 29 4.08 3.73 -9.97
N ILE A 30 4.26 2.61 -9.26
CA ILE A 30 4.58 2.63 -7.84
C ILE A 30 6.03 3.04 -7.62
N ILE A 31 6.98 2.40 -8.28
CA ILE A 31 8.42 2.66 -8.06
C ILE A 31 8.78 4.14 -8.27
N PRO A 32 8.44 4.79 -9.42
CA PRO A 32 8.84 6.17 -9.66
C PRO A 32 8.19 7.15 -8.68
N HIS A 33 6.98 6.83 -8.19
CA HIS A 33 6.31 7.66 -7.21
C HIS A 33 6.91 7.49 -5.80
N VAL A 34 7.28 6.27 -5.42
CA VAL A 34 7.98 5.97 -4.17
C VAL A 34 9.34 6.65 -4.13
N GLU A 35 10.13 6.57 -5.21
CA GLU A 35 11.44 7.22 -5.30
C GLU A 35 11.33 8.74 -5.10
N LYS A 36 10.38 9.41 -5.77
CA LYS A 36 10.11 10.85 -5.57
C LYS A 36 9.73 11.21 -4.14
N LYS A 37 9.00 10.34 -3.44
CA LYS A 37 8.64 10.57 -2.02
C LYS A 37 9.86 10.38 -1.12
N MET A 38 10.66 9.35 -1.36
CA MET A 38 11.90 9.10 -0.63
C MET A 38 12.89 10.25 -0.82
N GLU A 39 13.03 10.81 -2.02
CA GLU A 39 13.87 11.99 -2.28
C GLU A 39 13.43 13.22 -1.47
N ARG A 40 12.12 13.38 -1.25
CA ARG A 40 11.56 14.56 -0.58
C ARG A 40 11.49 14.44 0.94
N PHE A 41 11.11 13.26 1.44
CA PHE A 41 10.78 13.05 2.85
C PHE A 41 11.78 12.14 3.57
N ASN A 42 12.71 11.52 2.84
CA ASN A 42 13.75 10.60 3.35
C ASN A 42 13.21 9.29 3.97
N GLU A 43 11.89 9.13 4.03
CA GLU A 43 11.19 7.95 4.50
C GLU A 43 9.90 7.72 3.71
N LEU A 44 9.43 6.47 3.68
CA LEU A 44 8.21 6.12 2.96
C LEU A 44 7.06 5.88 3.94
N ASN A 45 5.98 6.65 3.78
CA ASN A 45 4.66 6.26 4.24
C ASN A 45 3.87 5.75 3.03
N TYR A 46 3.46 4.49 3.05
CA TYR A 46 2.85 3.80 1.93
C TYR A 46 1.41 3.41 2.26
N LEU A 47 0.51 3.51 1.28
CA LEU A 47 -0.85 3.05 1.39
C LEU A 47 -1.28 2.37 0.09
N LEU A 48 -1.82 1.16 0.21
CA LEU A 48 -2.35 0.40 -0.90
C LEU A 48 -3.80 0.01 -0.62
N TYR A 49 -4.70 0.49 -1.46
CA TYR A 49 -6.10 0.11 -1.46
C TYR A 49 -6.33 -1.03 -2.46
N LEU A 50 -6.78 -2.18 -1.97
CA LEU A 50 -7.16 -3.33 -2.77
C LEU A 50 -8.68 -3.31 -2.98
N ASN A 51 -9.13 -3.09 -4.21
CA ASN A 51 -10.55 -3.13 -4.54
C ASN A 51 -11.09 -4.57 -4.54
N ASN A 52 -12.40 -4.70 -4.38
CA ASN A 52 -13.08 -5.98 -4.27
C ASN A 52 -13.26 -6.72 -5.61
N ASP A 53 -12.91 -6.09 -6.73
CA ASP A 53 -12.96 -6.67 -8.08
C ASP A 53 -11.69 -7.43 -8.48
N LEU A 54 -10.74 -7.58 -7.56
CA LEU A 54 -9.48 -8.29 -7.79
C LEU A 54 -9.63 -9.82 -7.65
N PRO A 55 -9.06 -10.63 -8.57
CA PRO A 55 -8.97 -12.07 -8.39
C PRO A 55 -8.07 -12.42 -7.20
N LYS A 56 -8.61 -13.07 -6.16
CA LYS A 56 -7.90 -13.35 -4.90
C LYS A 56 -6.56 -14.08 -5.08
N THR A 57 -6.49 -15.05 -5.98
CA THR A 57 -5.28 -15.83 -6.26
C THR A 57 -4.13 -14.96 -6.78
N ASP A 58 -4.44 -13.89 -7.50
CA ASP A 58 -3.43 -13.02 -8.12
C ASP A 58 -2.98 -11.94 -7.13
N VAL A 59 -3.85 -11.53 -6.20
CA VAL A 59 -3.55 -10.53 -5.17
C VAL A 59 -2.45 -10.98 -4.22
N ASP A 60 -2.56 -12.18 -3.64
CA ASP A 60 -1.59 -12.64 -2.64
C ASP A 60 -0.17 -12.76 -3.21
N VAL A 61 -0.06 -13.31 -4.42
CA VAL A 61 1.22 -13.47 -5.13
C VAL A 61 1.77 -12.12 -5.52
N TRP A 62 0.96 -11.26 -6.16
CA TRP A 62 1.39 -9.94 -6.59
C TRP A 62 1.81 -9.07 -5.40
N LEU A 63 1.03 -9.08 -4.30
CA LEU A 63 1.31 -8.31 -3.10
C LEU A 63 2.62 -8.75 -2.44
N SER A 64 2.82 -10.07 -2.32
CA SER A 64 4.06 -10.62 -1.75
C SER A 64 5.30 -10.17 -2.54
N GLN A 65 5.26 -10.25 -3.87
CA GLN A 65 6.37 -9.81 -4.72
C GLN A 65 6.57 -8.29 -4.65
N SER A 66 5.49 -7.52 -4.63
CA SER A 66 5.49 -6.06 -4.58
C SER A 66 6.09 -5.54 -3.27
N LEU A 67 5.69 -6.10 -2.12
CA LEU A 67 6.22 -5.72 -0.81
C LEU A 67 7.72 -6.05 -0.68
N LEU A 68 8.15 -7.20 -1.22
CA LEU A 68 9.58 -7.56 -1.24
C LEU A 68 10.42 -6.56 -2.06
N LYS A 69 9.91 -6.11 -3.22
CA LYS A 69 10.56 -5.06 -4.02
C LYS A 69 10.57 -3.73 -3.27
N LEU A 70 9.45 -3.33 -2.68
CA LEU A 70 9.31 -2.09 -1.93
C LEU A 70 10.32 -1.98 -0.78
N ASN A 71 10.48 -3.07 -0.01
CA ASN A 71 11.42 -3.14 1.11
C ASN A 71 12.90 -3.06 0.67
N LYS A 72 13.23 -3.38 -0.59
CA LYS A 72 14.60 -3.26 -1.10
C LYS A 72 14.95 -1.83 -1.53
N ILE A 73 13.96 -1.04 -1.93
CA ILE A 73 14.17 0.28 -2.52
C ILE A 73 13.83 1.43 -1.57
N SER A 74 13.15 1.15 -0.46
CA SER A 74 12.65 2.19 0.43
C SER A 74 12.84 1.83 1.90
N SER A 75 13.11 2.85 2.71
CA SER A 75 13.02 2.75 4.17
C SER A 75 11.57 3.03 4.57
N CYS A 76 10.77 1.96 4.62
CA CYS A 76 9.37 2.07 5.03
C CYS A 76 9.29 2.50 6.51
N ASN A 77 8.73 3.69 6.74
CA ASN A 77 8.33 4.14 8.06
C ASN A 77 6.99 3.52 8.42
N ARG A 78 5.98 3.66 7.54
CA ARG A 78 4.65 3.08 7.71
C ARG A 78 4.06 2.57 6.41
N ALA A 79 3.33 1.47 6.46
CA ALA A 79 2.60 0.88 5.35
C ALA A 79 1.19 0.46 5.79
N ALA A 80 0.17 0.93 5.08
CA ALA A 80 -1.20 0.49 5.25
C ALA A 80 -1.67 -0.31 4.02
N ILE A 81 -2.34 -1.43 4.27
CA ILE A 81 -3.14 -2.12 3.25
C ILE A 81 -4.61 -1.97 3.61
N ILE A 82 -5.42 -1.55 2.65
CA ILE A 82 -6.87 -1.46 2.81
C ILE A 82 -7.49 -2.58 1.99
N SER A 83 -8.21 -3.50 2.63
CA SER A 83 -8.82 -4.65 1.97
C SER A 83 -9.94 -5.24 2.83
N ASP A 84 -11.01 -5.70 2.18
CA ASP A 84 -12.07 -6.50 2.82
C ASP A 84 -11.79 -8.01 2.79
N ASP A 85 -10.61 -8.43 2.32
CA ASP A 85 -10.22 -9.83 2.39
C ASP A 85 -10.02 -10.26 3.84
N PHE A 86 -10.96 -11.06 4.34
CA PHE A 86 -10.97 -11.55 5.72
C PHE A 86 -9.76 -12.42 6.07
N GLY A 87 -9.13 -13.06 5.07
CA GLY A 87 -7.88 -13.79 5.23
C GLY A 87 -6.74 -12.85 5.58
N LEU A 88 -6.57 -11.77 4.81
CA LEU A 88 -5.56 -10.73 5.06
C LEU A 88 -5.79 -10.01 6.40
N GLN A 89 -7.04 -9.60 6.68
CA GLN A 89 -7.36 -8.90 7.93
C GLN A 89 -7.06 -9.73 9.19
N LYS A 90 -7.08 -11.06 9.10
CA LYS A 90 -6.80 -11.97 10.22
C LYS A 90 -5.32 -12.17 10.49
N ILE A 91 -4.43 -11.71 9.62
CA ILE A 91 -2.99 -11.87 9.81
C ILE A 91 -2.51 -10.81 10.80
N THR A 92 -2.79 -11.05 12.08
CA THR A 92 -2.37 -10.17 13.19
C THR A 92 -0.87 -9.95 13.24
N ALA A 93 -0.08 -10.90 12.74
CA ALA A 93 1.38 -10.79 12.60
C ALA A 93 1.83 -9.65 11.67
N LEU A 94 0.97 -9.22 10.73
CA LEU A 94 1.25 -8.07 9.89
C LEU A 94 1.02 -6.75 10.64
N HIS A 95 0.15 -6.73 11.66
CA HIS A 95 -0.07 -5.53 12.46
C HIS A 95 1.12 -5.26 13.38
N THR A 96 1.95 -4.29 13.00
CA THR A 96 3.12 -3.83 13.74
C THR A 96 3.05 -2.31 13.92
N ASN A 97 4.08 -1.72 14.53
CA ASN A 97 4.23 -0.26 14.57
C ASN A 97 4.42 0.37 13.18
N LYS A 98 4.86 -0.42 12.19
CA LYS A 98 5.13 0.04 10.82
C LYS A 98 4.14 -0.47 9.79
N PHE A 99 3.34 -1.48 10.09
CA PHE A 99 2.43 -2.07 9.12
C PHE A 99 1.05 -2.30 9.73
N ARG A 100 -0.02 -1.95 9.01
CA ARG A 100 -1.40 -2.20 9.44
C ARG A 100 -2.30 -2.56 8.26
N ILE A 101 -3.30 -3.38 8.53
CA ILE A 101 -4.39 -3.65 7.60
C ILE A 101 -5.65 -2.95 8.10
N PHE A 102 -6.38 -2.32 7.19
CA PHE A 102 -7.63 -1.64 7.45
C PHE A 102 -8.72 -2.21 6.55
N SER A 103 -9.96 -2.15 7.01
CA SER A 103 -11.14 -2.44 6.20
C SER A 103 -11.47 -1.26 5.28
N THR A 104 -12.17 -1.51 4.16
CA THR A 104 -12.42 -0.47 3.14
C THR A 104 -13.32 0.67 3.62
N ASP A 105 -14.12 0.44 4.66
CA ASP A 105 -14.88 1.47 5.38
C ASP A 105 -14.01 2.42 6.21
N ASN A 106 -12.71 2.12 6.36
CA ASN A 106 -11.80 2.80 7.27
C ASN A 106 -10.62 3.51 6.58
N VAL A 107 -10.80 3.88 5.31
CA VAL A 107 -9.79 4.49 4.45
C VAL A 107 -9.20 5.78 5.02
N TYR A 108 -10.06 6.64 5.58
CA TYR A 108 -9.61 7.91 6.16
C TYR A 108 -8.66 7.69 7.34
N ASN A 109 -8.98 6.75 8.23
CA ASN A 109 -8.12 6.42 9.36
C ASN A 109 -6.82 5.75 8.90
N ALA A 110 -6.85 4.95 7.82
CA ALA A 110 -5.63 4.40 7.23
C ALA A 110 -4.69 5.51 6.74
N MET A 111 -5.21 6.51 6.01
CA MET A 111 -4.43 7.68 5.56
C MET A 111 -3.91 8.50 6.74
N TYR A 112 -4.77 8.79 7.72
CA TYR A 112 -4.40 9.52 8.92
C TYR A 112 -3.28 8.80 9.69
N TRP A 113 -3.39 7.48 9.84
CA TRP A 113 -2.38 6.66 10.52
C TRP A 113 -1.06 6.61 9.75
N CYS A 114 -1.08 6.45 8.42
CA CYS A 114 0.14 6.51 7.62
C CYS A 114 0.86 7.84 7.82
N ASN A 115 0.13 8.95 7.83
CA ASN A 115 0.70 10.28 8.02
C ASN A 115 1.21 10.51 9.46
N ASN A 116 0.44 10.15 10.49
CA ASN A 116 0.68 10.58 11.87
C ASN A 116 1.20 9.47 12.82
N GLY A 117 0.75 8.23 12.64
CA GLY A 117 1.21 7.03 13.36
C GLY A 117 0.51 6.68 14.65
N ASN A 118 -0.33 7.59 15.16
CA ASN A 118 -1.13 7.42 16.38
C ASN A 118 -2.61 7.46 16.05
#